data_AF-A0A6G9CLZ2-F1
#
_entry.id   AF-A0A6G9CLZ2-F1
#
_cell.length_a   1.000
_cell.length_b   1.000
_cell.length_c   1.000
_cell.angle_alpha   90.00
_cell.angle_beta   90.00
_cell.angle_gamma   90.00
#
_symmetry.space_group_name_H-M   'P 1'
#
loop_
_entity.id
_entity.type
_entity.pdbx_description
1 polymer ?
#
loop_
_entity_poly.entity_id
_entity_poly.type
_entity_poly.pdbx_seq_one_letter_code
_entity_poly.pdbx_strand_id
1 'polypeptide(L)'
;MPVRTAAAPAFTAGLCEGTEYTPSEQMLDISGIRLDHFNDGNIVPMYGTTDRGTSAAVDAPVCGVRDVDGIAKSEWMYCTDFDLDPCAGVDENGLPVDKHNDEMGATVPSSGNPDLSADDLAVISWLLQNPAKLDGVVSGNGSEDARSARQTLVWCVSDYDNPLMADFKSLCDRNIGDDERARIVEIMNVTQTLDLVRKTPATGTLKAGETAVFTLNTNMYRKPINVQSSAGTELTVCGDNAKATLSANQLTVDGRGDAPTAVDLCLTAADGGDYSVTASVIPDSVENLHWNTAGAQCQVFASFDTVRPALMNASASVGYAAAPTTTPATTTPATTTPATTTPATPVVPIVPIVPIVPIVPIVPIVPVVPVVPGAPVPSQPVATPAAPAPSAPKQATGPRPVAIDGGAAEQNSGRNVAVAVTGLGLVGMAAAGAVALRRKRS
;
A
#
# COMPACT_ATOMS: atom_id res chain seq x y z
N MET A 1 -7.10 -12.99 -1.61
CA MET A 1 -6.55 -12.81 -0.25
C MET A 1 -6.07 -14.17 0.24
N PRO A 2 -4.89 -14.30 0.87
CA PRO A 2 -4.47 -15.56 1.48
C PRO A 2 -5.48 -15.93 2.56
N VAL A 3 -6.13 -17.07 2.40
CA VAL A 3 -7.11 -17.60 3.37
C VAL A 3 -6.34 -18.11 4.58
N ARG A 4 -6.69 -17.63 5.77
CA ARG A 4 -6.11 -18.11 7.02
C ARG A 4 -6.25 -19.64 7.08
N THR A 5 -5.15 -20.34 7.40
CA THR A 5 -5.15 -21.81 7.41
C THR A 5 -5.94 -22.39 8.58
N ALA A 6 -6.23 -21.57 9.60
CA ALA A 6 -7.12 -21.87 10.72
C ALA A 6 -7.84 -20.59 11.16
N ALA A 7 -9.09 -20.71 11.61
CA ALA A 7 -9.86 -19.59 12.16
C ALA A 7 -9.21 -19.02 13.44
N ALA A 8 -9.32 -17.71 13.65
CA ALA A 8 -8.88 -17.08 14.89
C ALA A 8 -9.82 -17.42 16.06
N PRO A 9 -9.29 -17.60 17.29
CA PRO A 9 -10.11 -17.56 18.49
C PRO A 9 -10.61 -16.12 18.75
N ALA A 10 -11.59 -15.97 19.64
CA ALA A 10 -12.02 -14.66 20.11
C ALA A 10 -10.86 -13.86 20.71
N PHE A 11 -10.85 -12.54 20.51
CA PHE A 11 -9.75 -11.68 20.90
C PHE A 11 -10.19 -10.23 21.11
N THR A 12 -9.39 -9.48 21.87
CA THR A 12 -9.52 -8.02 21.96
C THR A 12 -8.66 -7.38 20.87
N ALA A 13 -9.29 -6.59 20.00
CA ALA A 13 -8.60 -5.88 18.94
C ALA A 13 -7.72 -4.73 19.47
N GLY A 14 -6.65 -4.41 18.73
CA GLY A 14 -5.84 -3.23 19.01
C GLY A 14 -6.56 -1.94 18.66
N LEU A 15 -6.10 -0.81 19.21
CA LEU A 15 -6.61 0.50 18.83
C LEU A 15 -6.08 0.92 17.46
N CYS A 16 -6.89 1.67 16.72
CA CYS A 16 -6.41 2.42 15.56
C CYS A 16 -5.45 3.55 15.99
N GLU A 17 -4.54 3.90 15.09
CA GLU A 17 -3.56 4.98 15.27
C GLU A 17 -4.21 6.28 15.77
N GLY A 18 -3.62 6.93 16.77
CA GLY A 18 -4.08 8.24 17.23
C GLY A 18 -5.44 8.25 17.93
N THR A 19 -5.94 7.11 18.40
CA THR A 19 -7.17 7.07 19.22
C THR A 19 -6.93 7.85 20.53
N GLU A 20 -7.73 8.88 20.78
CA GLU A 20 -7.54 9.84 21.89
C GLU A 20 -8.46 9.59 23.10
N TYR A 21 -9.40 8.66 22.98
CA TYR A 21 -10.26 8.20 24.07
C TYR A 21 -10.05 6.71 24.34
N THR A 22 -10.73 6.17 25.35
CA THR A 22 -10.72 4.73 25.65
C THR A 22 -12.03 4.11 25.19
N PRO A 23 -12.05 3.40 24.03
CA PRO A 23 -13.20 2.63 23.61
C PRO A 23 -13.63 1.63 24.68
N SER A 24 -14.93 1.33 24.73
CA SER A 24 -15.43 0.31 25.66
C SER A 24 -14.92 -1.07 25.28
N GLU A 25 -14.89 -1.99 26.25
CA GLU A 25 -14.49 -3.39 26.01
C GLU A 25 -15.32 -4.02 24.90
N GLN A 26 -16.63 -3.73 24.88
CA GLN A 26 -17.57 -4.17 23.86
C GLN A 26 -17.20 -3.73 22.43
N MET A 27 -16.69 -2.52 22.26
CA MET A 27 -16.23 -2.05 20.94
C MET A 27 -15.02 -2.88 20.45
N LEU A 28 -14.15 -3.32 21.37
CA LEU A 28 -12.89 -4.00 21.05
C LEU A 28 -12.97 -5.53 21.09
N ASP A 29 -13.96 -6.11 21.76
CA ASP A 29 -14.13 -7.56 21.84
C ASP A 29 -14.65 -8.15 20.53
N ILE A 30 -13.79 -8.92 19.86
CA ILE A 30 -14.11 -9.64 18.64
C ILE A 30 -14.46 -11.08 18.99
N SER A 31 -15.75 -11.29 19.27
CA SER A 31 -16.35 -12.57 19.64
C SER A 31 -17.67 -12.79 18.90
N GLY A 32 -18.24 -14.00 19.02
CA GLY A 32 -19.53 -14.34 18.41
C GLY A 32 -19.61 -14.03 16.91
N ILE A 33 -20.70 -13.38 16.49
CA ILE A 33 -20.94 -13.05 15.07
C ILE A 33 -19.87 -12.12 14.49
N ARG A 34 -19.27 -11.24 15.31
CA ARG A 34 -18.18 -10.36 14.87
C ARG A 34 -16.92 -11.17 14.58
N LEU A 35 -16.64 -12.21 15.36
CA LEU A 35 -15.55 -13.14 15.09
C LEU A 35 -15.79 -13.95 13.81
N ASP A 36 -17.04 -14.35 13.57
CA ASP A 36 -17.41 -15.03 12.31
C ASP A 36 -17.16 -14.11 11.11
N HIS A 37 -17.60 -12.85 11.17
CA HIS A 37 -17.33 -11.86 10.13
C HIS A 37 -15.83 -11.67 9.87
N PHE A 38 -15.03 -11.56 10.93
CA PHE A 38 -13.57 -11.43 10.85
C PHE A 38 -12.91 -12.66 10.21
N ASN A 39 -13.33 -13.87 10.60
CA ASN A 39 -12.81 -15.13 10.08
C ASN A 39 -13.21 -15.38 8.62
N ASP A 40 -14.35 -14.82 8.18
CA ASP A 40 -14.78 -14.79 6.79
C ASP A 40 -13.99 -13.79 5.93
N GLY A 41 -13.05 -13.05 6.53
CA GLY A 41 -12.20 -12.08 5.85
C GLY A 41 -12.81 -10.70 5.70
N ASN A 42 -13.93 -10.42 6.38
CA ASN A 42 -14.53 -9.10 6.40
C ASN A 42 -13.82 -8.19 7.40
N ILE A 43 -13.84 -6.89 7.14
CA ILE A 43 -13.46 -5.90 8.15
C ILE A 43 -14.59 -5.79 9.18
N VAL A 44 -14.22 -5.71 10.45
CA VAL A 44 -15.19 -5.59 11.56
C VAL A 44 -15.12 -4.16 12.12
N PRO A 45 -16.16 -3.34 11.98
CA PRO A 45 -16.25 -2.04 12.63
C PRO A 45 -16.17 -2.17 14.16
N MET A 46 -15.54 -1.18 14.80
CA MET A 46 -15.35 -1.16 16.25
C MET A 46 -15.86 0.12 16.90
N TYR A 47 -15.35 1.29 16.47
CA TYR A 47 -15.67 2.56 17.11
C TYR A 47 -15.37 3.74 16.18
N GLY A 48 -15.95 4.91 16.45
CA GLY A 48 -15.77 6.13 15.65
C GLY A 48 -14.61 7.01 16.09
N THR A 49 -14.32 8.07 15.35
CA THR A 49 -13.22 8.99 15.69
C THR A 49 -13.39 9.70 17.05
N THR A 50 -14.64 9.97 17.46
CA THR A 50 -14.99 10.72 18.68
C THR A 50 -15.80 9.82 19.63
N ASP A 51 -15.60 9.97 20.94
CA ASP A 51 -16.43 9.30 21.93
C ASP A 51 -17.83 9.95 22.01
N ARG A 52 -18.86 9.18 21.67
CA ARG A 52 -20.27 9.59 21.80
C ARG A 52 -20.92 9.10 23.09
N GLY A 53 -20.16 8.45 23.97
CA GLY A 53 -20.62 7.89 25.24
C GLY A 53 -21.48 6.64 25.10
N THR A 54 -21.67 6.12 23.88
CA THR A 54 -22.40 4.89 23.59
C THR A 54 -21.77 4.17 22.40
N SER A 55 -21.77 2.84 22.41
CA SER A 55 -21.27 2.00 21.33
C SER A 55 -22.19 1.92 20.11
N ALA A 56 -23.47 2.29 20.25
CA ALA A 56 -24.40 2.29 19.11
C ALA A 56 -24.29 3.57 18.25
N ALA A 57 -23.79 4.68 18.79
CA ALA A 57 -23.65 5.94 18.05
C ALA A 57 -22.20 6.12 17.60
N VAL A 58 -21.93 5.79 16.33
CA VAL A 58 -20.61 5.85 15.73
C VAL A 58 -20.63 6.83 14.56
N ASP A 59 -19.76 7.84 14.60
CA ASP A 59 -19.51 8.70 13.44
C ASP A 59 -18.28 8.23 12.68
N ALA A 60 -18.26 8.56 11.40
CA ALA A 60 -17.08 8.42 10.58
C ALA A 60 -16.00 9.48 10.89
N PRO A 61 -14.71 9.18 10.64
CA PRO A 61 -14.22 7.88 10.19
C PRO A 61 -14.30 6.82 11.29
N VAL A 62 -14.38 5.56 10.87
CA VAL A 62 -14.62 4.40 11.74
C VAL A 62 -13.35 3.56 11.84
N CYS A 63 -12.95 3.21 13.06
CA CYS A 63 -11.92 2.23 13.30
C CYS A 63 -12.49 0.82 13.09
N GLY A 64 -11.84 0.02 12.25
CA GLY A 64 -12.20 -1.38 12.00
C GLY A 64 -10.99 -2.30 12.15
N VAL A 65 -11.23 -3.59 12.36
CA VAL A 65 -10.19 -4.62 12.45
C VAL A 65 -10.39 -5.69 11.37
N ARG A 66 -9.30 -6.08 10.71
CA ARG A 66 -9.29 -7.16 9.72
C ARG A 66 -8.08 -8.07 9.87
N ASP A 67 -8.14 -9.24 9.26
CA ASP A 67 -7.00 -10.16 9.17
C ASP A 67 -6.04 -9.71 8.05
N VAL A 68 -4.77 -9.55 8.41
CA VAL A 68 -3.67 -9.43 7.45
C VAL A 68 -2.59 -10.45 7.77
N ASP A 69 -2.49 -11.47 6.92
CA ASP A 69 -1.51 -12.56 7.01
C ASP A 69 -1.50 -13.27 8.38
N GLY A 70 -2.69 -13.50 8.92
CA GLY A 70 -2.90 -14.17 10.19
C GLY A 70 -2.80 -13.24 11.40
N ILE A 71 -2.64 -11.93 11.19
CA ILE A 71 -2.53 -10.92 12.25
C ILE A 71 -3.75 -10.01 12.22
N ALA A 72 -4.43 -9.85 13.36
CA ALA A 72 -5.48 -8.85 13.50
C ALA A 72 -4.88 -7.43 13.43
N LYS A 73 -5.32 -6.63 12.46
CA LYS A 73 -4.85 -5.26 12.23
C LYS A 73 -6.01 -4.30 12.26
N SER A 74 -5.90 -3.30 13.12
CA SER A 74 -6.87 -2.22 13.26
C SER A 74 -6.43 -1.01 12.45
N GLU A 75 -7.35 -0.43 11.68
CA GLU A 75 -7.10 0.77 10.87
C GLU A 75 -8.36 1.62 10.69
N TRP A 76 -8.14 2.90 10.36
CA TRP A 76 -9.21 3.83 10.07
C TRP A 76 -9.80 3.60 8.68
N MET A 77 -11.12 3.57 8.62
CA MET A 77 -11.93 3.52 7.42
C MET A 77 -12.66 4.86 7.26
N TYR A 78 -12.64 5.40 6.05
CA TYR A 78 -13.23 6.69 5.71
C TYR A 78 -14.46 6.47 4.85
N CYS A 79 -15.58 7.06 5.21
CA CYS A 79 -16.84 6.81 4.52
C CYS A 79 -17.09 7.77 3.36
N THR A 80 -17.94 7.33 2.44
CA THR A 80 -18.67 8.16 1.47
C THR A 80 -20.16 8.13 1.81
N ASP A 81 -20.99 8.83 1.04
CA ASP A 81 -22.46 8.78 1.15
C ASP A 81 -22.94 9.35 2.50
N PHE A 82 -22.54 10.59 2.79
CA PHE A 82 -22.72 11.26 4.09
C PHE A 82 -24.17 11.21 4.61
N ASP A 83 -25.17 11.18 3.74
CA ASP A 83 -26.58 11.12 4.10
C ASP A 83 -27.05 9.74 4.63
N LEU A 84 -26.25 8.70 4.44
CA LEU A 84 -26.50 7.35 4.96
C LEU A 84 -25.93 7.14 6.37
N ASP A 85 -26.32 6.04 7.00
CA ASP A 85 -25.82 5.66 8.32
C ASP A 85 -24.43 4.98 8.24
N PRO A 86 -23.49 5.26 9.15
CA PRO A 86 -22.24 4.52 9.21
C PRO A 86 -22.44 3.01 9.46
N CYS A 87 -23.53 2.58 10.10
CA CYS A 87 -23.81 1.16 10.42
C CYS A 87 -22.64 0.45 11.11
N ALA A 88 -21.95 1.18 11.99
CA ALA A 88 -20.71 0.76 12.64
C ALA A 88 -20.84 0.62 14.15
N GLY A 89 -22.07 0.73 14.67
CA GLY A 89 -22.35 0.62 16.09
C GLY A 89 -22.31 -0.82 16.58
N VAL A 90 -22.24 -0.98 17.90
CA VAL A 90 -22.30 -2.27 18.59
C VAL A 90 -23.31 -2.17 19.74
N ASP A 91 -24.26 -3.10 19.80
CA ASP A 91 -25.26 -3.16 20.88
C ASP A 91 -24.68 -3.74 22.18
N GLU A 92 -25.49 -3.84 23.23
CA GLU A 92 -25.10 -4.37 24.54
C GLU A 92 -24.65 -5.84 24.55
N ASN A 93 -24.92 -6.61 23.50
CA ASN A 93 -24.52 -8.01 23.34
C ASN A 93 -23.31 -8.19 22.42
N GLY A 94 -22.77 -7.11 21.87
CA GLY A 94 -21.66 -7.18 20.91
C GLY A 94 -22.12 -7.40 19.46
N LEU A 95 -23.40 -7.21 19.14
CA LEU A 95 -23.94 -7.33 17.78
C LEU A 95 -23.75 -6.04 17.00
N PRO A 96 -23.35 -6.09 15.71
CA PRO A 96 -23.31 -4.93 14.84
C PRO A 96 -24.71 -4.32 14.69
N VAL A 97 -24.83 -3.01 14.85
CA VAL A 97 -26.09 -2.27 14.72
C VAL A 97 -25.91 -0.92 14.03
N ASP A 98 -27.00 -0.38 13.52
CA ASP A 98 -27.07 1.03 13.07
C ASP A 98 -27.39 1.98 14.24
N LYS A 99 -27.52 3.30 13.95
CA LYS A 99 -27.88 4.29 14.98
C LYS A 99 -29.27 4.10 15.61
N HIS A 100 -30.15 3.32 14.97
CA HIS A 100 -31.49 3.01 15.43
C HIS A 100 -31.53 1.71 16.24
N ASN A 101 -30.37 1.06 16.41
CA ASN A 101 -30.20 -0.21 17.08
C ASN A 101 -30.84 -1.39 16.33
N ASP A 102 -30.99 -1.25 15.01
CA ASP A 102 -31.35 -2.35 14.12
C ASP A 102 -30.10 -3.19 13.80
N GLU A 103 -30.25 -4.51 13.82
CA GLU A 103 -29.14 -5.44 13.56
C GLU A 103 -28.59 -5.31 12.14
N MET A 104 -27.27 -5.25 12.04
CA MET A 104 -26.54 -5.10 10.79
C MET A 104 -25.79 -6.38 10.41
N GLY A 105 -25.74 -6.64 9.09
CA GLY A 105 -24.96 -7.73 8.52
C GLY A 105 -23.45 -7.44 8.54
N ALA A 106 -22.68 -8.34 7.95
CA ALA A 106 -21.24 -8.16 7.78
C ALA A 106 -20.92 -6.93 6.90
N THR A 107 -19.86 -6.21 7.26
CA THR A 107 -19.26 -5.17 6.42
C THR A 107 -18.39 -5.84 5.36
N VAL A 108 -19.01 -6.22 4.24
CA VAL A 108 -18.38 -7.03 3.20
C VAL A 108 -17.60 -6.17 2.19
N PRO A 109 -16.55 -6.71 1.56
CA PRO A 109 -15.88 -6.05 0.45
C PRO A 109 -16.85 -5.74 -0.69
N SER A 110 -16.80 -4.52 -1.22
CA SER A 110 -17.52 -4.09 -2.42
C SER A 110 -16.54 -3.81 -3.56
N SER A 111 -17.05 -3.77 -4.79
CA SER A 111 -16.26 -3.41 -5.97
C SER A 111 -15.93 -1.92 -6.05
N GLY A 112 -16.45 -1.10 -5.13
CA GLY A 112 -16.41 0.36 -5.20
C GLY A 112 -17.65 1.02 -4.62
N ASN A 113 -17.68 2.34 -4.70
CA ASN A 113 -18.91 3.11 -4.63
C ASN A 113 -19.38 3.43 -6.07
N PRO A 114 -20.59 3.00 -6.49
CA PRO A 114 -21.10 3.20 -7.84
C PRO A 114 -21.35 4.66 -8.22
N ASP A 115 -21.44 5.57 -7.24
CA ASP A 115 -21.69 6.99 -7.46
C ASP A 115 -20.40 7.79 -7.71
N LEU A 116 -19.23 7.14 -7.62
CA LEU A 116 -17.94 7.77 -7.84
C LEU A 116 -17.39 7.52 -9.25
N SER A 117 -16.85 8.58 -9.86
CA SER A 117 -16.09 8.47 -11.10
C SER A 117 -14.67 7.93 -10.85
N ALA A 118 -13.97 7.51 -11.90
CA ALA A 118 -12.57 7.09 -11.80
C ALA A 118 -11.66 8.21 -11.24
N ASP A 119 -11.94 9.47 -11.59
CA ASP A 119 -11.21 10.62 -11.07
C ASP A 119 -11.50 10.84 -9.58
N ASP A 120 -12.73 10.61 -9.12
CA ASP A 120 -13.06 10.69 -7.69
C ASP A 120 -12.36 9.59 -6.89
N LEU A 121 -12.30 8.37 -7.41
CA LEU A 121 -11.54 7.27 -6.82
C LEU A 121 -10.04 7.61 -6.72
N ALA A 122 -9.47 8.24 -7.75
CA ALA A 122 -8.09 8.70 -7.75
C ALA A 122 -7.86 9.77 -6.68
N VAL A 123 -8.74 10.76 -6.58
CA VAL A 123 -8.62 11.83 -5.57
C VAL A 123 -8.75 11.28 -4.15
N ILE A 124 -9.76 10.44 -3.88
CA ILE A 124 -9.92 9.80 -2.56
C ILE A 124 -8.72 8.94 -2.21
N SER A 125 -8.25 8.11 -3.14
CA SER A 125 -7.05 7.29 -2.93
C SER A 125 -5.85 8.15 -2.54
N TRP A 126 -5.63 9.26 -3.23
CA TRP A 126 -4.55 10.19 -2.91
C TRP A 126 -4.71 10.81 -1.51
N LEU A 127 -5.91 11.25 -1.14
CA LEU A 127 -6.22 11.85 0.17
C LEU A 127 -5.98 10.91 1.35
N LEU A 128 -6.18 9.61 1.16
CA LEU A 128 -5.91 8.60 2.19
C LEU A 128 -4.41 8.32 2.36
N GLN A 129 -3.63 8.48 1.29
CA GLN A 129 -2.18 8.24 1.27
C GLN A 129 -1.35 9.47 1.68
N ASN A 130 -1.86 10.67 1.40
CA ASN A 130 -1.09 11.90 1.49
C ASN A 130 -1.73 12.89 2.48
N PRO A 131 -0.91 13.75 3.11
CA PRO A 131 -1.44 14.86 3.89
C PRO A 131 -2.06 15.90 2.95
N ALA A 132 -3.25 16.36 3.31
CA ALA A 132 -3.96 17.48 2.69
C ALA A 132 -4.37 18.49 3.76
N LYS A 133 -4.85 19.67 3.38
CA LYS A 133 -5.27 20.69 4.34
C LYS A 133 -6.76 20.96 4.24
N LEU A 134 -7.43 21.00 5.40
CA LEU A 134 -8.77 21.54 5.55
C LEU A 134 -8.68 22.76 6.47
N ASP A 135 -8.85 23.96 5.90
CA ASP A 135 -8.77 25.24 6.61
C ASP A 135 -7.55 25.37 7.54
N GLY A 136 -6.41 24.82 7.09
CA GLY A 136 -5.13 24.85 7.81
C GLY A 136 -4.85 23.62 8.68
N VAL A 137 -5.84 22.77 8.96
CA VAL A 137 -5.64 21.48 9.64
C VAL A 137 -5.06 20.47 8.65
N VAL A 138 -3.92 19.87 9.00
CA VAL A 138 -3.30 18.83 8.18
C VAL A 138 -4.02 17.50 8.43
N SER A 139 -4.54 16.91 7.36
CA SER A 139 -5.27 15.65 7.41
C SER A 139 -4.35 14.46 7.68
N GLY A 140 -4.87 13.44 8.36
CA GLY A 140 -4.11 12.26 8.78
C GLY A 140 -4.85 11.40 9.80
N ASN A 141 -4.14 10.44 10.41
CA ASN A 141 -4.69 9.53 11.41
C ASN A 141 -4.27 9.89 12.85
N GLY A 142 -3.27 10.76 13.02
CA GLY A 142 -2.59 10.99 14.30
C GLY A 142 -3.40 11.69 15.40
N SER A 143 -4.53 12.33 15.06
CA SER A 143 -5.45 12.95 16.01
C SER A 143 -6.89 12.99 15.44
N GLU A 144 -7.87 13.23 16.30
CA GLU A 144 -9.28 13.40 15.94
C GLU A 144 -9.48 14.52 14.94
N ASP A 145 -8.84 15.69 15.13
CA ASP A 145 -8.91 16.81 14.21
C ASP A 145 -8.35 16.45 12.82
N ALA A 146 -7.22 15.75 12.78
CA ALA A 146 -6.60 15.32 11.52
C ALA A 146 -7.47 14.30 10.78
N ARG A 147 -8.13 13.40 11.51
CA ARG A 147 -9.06 12.41 10.96
C ARG A 147 -10.34 13.04 10.44
N SER A 148 -10.92 13.95 11.22
CA SER A 148 -12.09 14.73 10.83
C SER A 148 -11.80 15.56 9.57
N ALA A 149 -10.61 16.19 9.51
CA ALA A 149 -10.17 16.89 8.32
C ALA A 149 -10.06 15.97 7.10
N ARG A 150 -9.48 14.77 7.26
CA ARG A 150 -9.40 13.78 6.17
C ARG A 150 -10.78 13.31 5.71
N GLN A 151 -11.66 12.95 6.64
CA GLN A 151 -13.03 12.51 6.34
C GLN A 151 -13.83 13.58 5.60
N THR A 152 -13.70 14.84 6.02
CA THR A 152 -14.34 15.97 5.37
C THR A 152 -13.85 16.15 3.93
N LEU A 153 -12.53 16.00 3.69
CA LEU A 153 -11.98 16.07 2.33
C LEU A 153 -12.44 14.90 1.45
N VAL A 154 -12.63 13.71 2.02
CA VAL A 154 -13.25 12.57 1.32
C VAL A 154 -14.70 12.91 0.92
N TRP A 155 -15.50 13.45 1.84
CA TRP A 155 -16.86 13.91 1.53
C TRP A 155 -16.89 15.07 0.53
N CYS A 156 -15.88 15.94 0.51
CA CYS A 156 -15.77 16.95 -0.55
C CYS A 156 -15.61 16.34 -1.94
N VAL A 157 -15.22 15.07 -2.02
CA VAL A 157 -15.13 14.33 -3.26
C VAL A 157 -16.42 13.56 -3.54
N SER A 158 -16.89 12.76 -2.58
CA SER A 158 -18.04 11.86 -2.77
C SER A 158 -19.41 12.53 -2.63
N ASP A 159 -19.50 13.63 -1.88
CA ASP A 159 -20.76 14.20 -1.37
C ASP A 159 -20.83 15.71 -1.62
N TYR A 160 -20.13 16.20 -2.63
CA TYR A 160 -19.97 17.62 -2.93
C TYR A 160 -21.29 18.39 -3.06
N ASP A 161 -22.30 17.77 -3.68
CA ASP A 161 -23.63 18.35 -3.89
C ASP A 161 -24.66 17.90 -2.82
N ASN A 162 -24.21 17.34 -1.69
CA ASN A 162 -25.10 16.82 -0.66
C ASN A 162 -25.91 17.96 0.00
N PRO A 163 -27.26 17.93 -0.06
CA PRO A 163 -28.10 19.03 0.41
C PRO A 163 -28.18 19.14 1.94
N LEU A 164 -27.71 18.13 2.69
CA LEU A 164 -27.73 18.14 4.15
C LEU A 164 -26.57 18.96 4.75
N MET A 165 -25.57 19.33 3.94
CA MET A 165 -24.37 20.03 4.40
C MET A 165 -24.38 21.49 3.91
N ALA A 166 -25.00 22.38 4.70
CA ALA A 166 -25.00 23.81 4.39
C ALA A 166 -23.56 24.36 4.29
N ASP A 167 -23.33 25.25 3.31
CA ASP A 167 -22.03 25.88 3.00
C ASP A 167 -20.88 24.90 2.65
N PHE A 168 -21.18 23.59 2.51
CA PHE A 168 -20.19 22.55 2.27
C PHE A 168 -19.49 22.69 0.93
N LYS A 169 -20.23 23.03 -0.13
CA LYS A 169 -19.66 23.34 -1.45
C LYS A 169 -18.55 24.39 -1.36
N SER A 170 -18.78 25.46 -0.60
CA SER A 170 -17.77 26.52 -0.41
C SER A 170 -16.58 26.06 0.42
N LEU A 171 -16.75 25.09 1.34
CA LEU A 171 -15.65 24.42 2.05
C LEU A 171 -14.83 23.54 1.12
N CYS A 172 -15.47 22.83 0.22
CA CYS A 172 -14.79 21.97 -0.74
C CYS A 172 -14.05 22.79 -1.79
N ASP A 173 -14.69 23.80 -2.38
CA ASP A 173 -14.08 24.67 -3.39
C ASP A 173 -12.79 25.33 -2.91
N ARG A 174 -12.73 25.75 -1.63
CA ARG A 174 -11.56 26.44 -1.07
C ARG A 174 -10.42 25.51 -0.64
N ASN A 175 -10.70 24.23 -0.36
CA ASN A 175 -9.71 23.28 0.17
C ASN A 175 -9.26 22.24 -0.86
N ILE A 176 -10.18 21.80 -1.73
CA ILE A 176 -9.94 20.80 -2.78
C ILE A 176 -10.79 21.11 -4.03
N GLY A 177 -10.75 22.37 -4.47
CA GLY A 177 -11.43 22.80 -5.70
C GLY A 177 -10.85 22.15 -6.97
N ASP A 178 -11.44 22.49 -8.12
CA ASP A 178 -11.17 21.84 -9.42
C ASP A 178 -9.68 21.77 -9.78
N ASP A 179 -8.93 22.84 -9.57
CA ASP A 179 -7.49 22.90 -9.87
C ASP A 179 -6.68 21.86 -9.05
N GLU A 180 -7.04 21.70 -7.77
CA GLU A 180 -6.36 20.77 -6.88
C GLU A 180 -6.76 19.32 -7.19
N ARG A 181 -8.05 19.07 -7.47
CA ARG A 181 -8.52 17.76 -7.95
C ARG A 181 -7.83 17.37 -9.25
N ALA A 182 -7.76 18.28 -10.22
CA ALA A 182 -7.07 18.03 -11.50
C ALA A 182 -5.58 17.73 -11.29
N ARG A 183 -4.91 18.46 -10.39
CA ARG A 183 -3.51 18.19 -10.01
C ARG A 183 -3.35 16.79 -9.41
N ILE A 184 -4.27 16.36 -8.56
CA ILE A 184 -4.23 15.03 -7.93
C ILE A 184 -4.47 13.94 -8.98
N VAL A 185 -5.47 14.10 -9.84
CA VAL A 185 -5.74 13.16 -10.94
C VAL A 185 -4.52 13.00 -11.85
N GLU A 186 -3.84 14.09 -12.19
CA GLU A 186 -2.59 14.04 -12.98
C GLU A 186 -1.51 13.21 -12.27
N ILE A 187 -1.38 13.30 -10.95
CA ILE A 187 -0.42 12.49 -10.17
C ILE A 187 -0.81 11.01 -10.15
N MET A 188 -2.09 10.71 -9.98
CA MET A 188 -2.57 9.34 -9.82
C MET A 188 -2.59 8.57 -11.15
N ASN A 189 -2.76 9.28 -12.27
CA ASN A 189 -2.82 8.68 -13.61
C ASN A 189 -1.47 8.59 -14.32
N VAL A 190 -0.35 8.89 -13.64
CA VAL A 190 0.98 8.71 -14.24
C VAL A 190 1.37 7.24 -14.34
N THR A 191 2.09 6.88 -15.40
CA THR A 191 2.74 5.57 -15.46
C THR A 191 4.00 5.59 -14.61
N GLN A 192 3.92 4.92 -13.47
CA GLN A 192 4.95 4.98 -12.44
C GLN A 192 6.22 4.29 -12.88
N THR A 193 7.36 4.96 -12.70
CA THR A 193 8.68 4.48 -13.13
C THR A 193 9.64 4.45 -11.95
N LEU A 194 10.27 3.29 -11.76
CA LEU A 194 11.42 3.09 -10.90
C LEU A 194 12.37 2.11 -11.60
N ASP A 195 13.44 2.62 -12.17
CA ASP A 195 14.46 1.82 -12.85
C ASP A 195 15.84 2.19 -12.32
N LEU A 196 16.69 1.20 -12.10
CA LEU A 196 18.01 1.39 -11.54
C LEU A 196 19.02 0.63 -12.40
N VAL A 197 19.92 1.37 -13.04
CA VAL A 197 20.93 0.81 -13.94
C VAL A 197 22.33 1.20 -13.52
N ARG A 198 23.29 0.28 -13.68
CA ARG A 198 24.70 0.61 -13.49
C ARG A 198 25.21 1.37 -14.71
N LYS A 199 25.67 2.61 -14.51
CA LYS A 199 26.23 3.51 -15.52
C LYS A 199 27.75 3.39 -15.64
N THR A 200 28.44 3.42 -14.50
CA THR A 200 29.91 3.32 -14.46
C THR A 200 30.34 2.25 -13.46
N PRO A 201 31.14 1.25 -13.89
CA PRO A 201 31.39 0.88 -15.27
C PRO A 201 30.10 0.24 -15.84
N ALA A 202 29.77 0.47 -17.10
CA ALA A 202 28.60 -0.19 -17.69
C ALA A 202 28.74 -1.72 -17.67
N THR A 203 29.96 -2.23 -17.87
CA THR A 203 30.30 -3.67 -17.83
C THR A 203 31.63 -3.90 -17.10
N GLY A 204 31.84 -5.12 -16.60
CA GLY A 204 33.07 -5.51 -15.90
C GLY A 204 33.10 -5.11 -14.42
N THR A 205 34.30 -5.08 -13.86
CA THR A 205 34.58 -4.81 -12.44
C THR A 205 35.41 -3.54 -12.27
N LEU A 206 35.27 -2.89 -11.11
CA LEU A 206 36.14 -1.79 -10.66
C LEU A 206 37.26 -2.31 -9.77
N LYS A 207 38.29 -1.50 -9.52
CA LYS A 207 39.22 -1.74 -8.41
C LYS A 207 38.62 -1.20 -7.12
N ALA A 208 38.95 -1.85 -6.00
CA ALA A 208 38.65 -1.30 -4.67
C ALA A 208 39.16 0.15 -4.56
N GLY A 209 38.31 1.05 -4.03
CA GLY A 209 38.53 2.49 -3.95
C GLY A 209 38.04 3.30 -5.15
N GLU A 210 37.69 2.68 -6.28
CA GLU A 210 37.06 3.38 -7.41
C GLU A 210 35.54 3.59 -7.15
N THR A 211 34.96 4.61 -7.77
CA THR A 211 33.54 4.94 -7.60
C THR A 211 32.71 4.33 -8.73
N ALA A 212 31.72 3.51 -8.37
CA ALA A 212 30.66 3.09 -9.27
C ALA A 212 29.56 4.15 -9.31
N VAL A 213 28.95 4.30 -10.49
CA VAL A 213 27.80 5.20 -10.70
C VAL A 213 26.61 4.36 -11.14
N PHE A 214 25.49 4.53 -10.45
CA PHE A 214 24.20 3.95 -10.76
C PHE A 214 23.21 5.06 -11.11
N THR A 215 22.49 4.93 -12.22
CA THR A 215 21.44 5.89 -12.57
C THR A 215 20.09 5.33 -12.16
N LEU A 216 19.41 6.03 -11.25
CA LEU A 216 18.01 5.80 -10.93
C LEU A 216 17.15 6.68 -11.83
N ASN A 217 16.31 6.09 -12.67
CA ASN A 217 15.27 6.80 -13.43
C ASN A 217 13.94 6.67 -12.69
N THR A 218 13.33 7.80 -12.30
CA THR A 218 12.05 7.76 -11.57
C THR A 218 11.18 8.99 -11.78
N ASN A 219 9.86 8.80 -11.74
CA ASN A 219 8.87 9.87 -11.65
C ASN A 219 8.13 9.87 -10.30
N MET A 220 8.67 9.18 -9.28
CA MET A 220 8.15 9.16 -7.90
C MET A 220 8.52 10.46 -7.16
N TYR A 221 8.02 11.58 -7.67
CA TYR A 221 8.41 12.90 -7.22
C TYR A 221 7.91 13.22 -5.82
N ARG A 222 8.76 13.87 -5.02
CA ARG A 222 8.49 14.28 -3.63
C ARG A 222 8.04 13.13 -2.72
N LYS A 223 8.31 11.89 -3.12
CA LYS A 223 8.14 10.68 -2.30
C LYS A 223 9.50 10.19 -1.82
N PRO A 224 9.59 9.71 -0.57
CA PRO A 224 10.82 9.08 -0.08
C PRO A 224 11.02 7.73 -0.77
N ILE A 225 12.10 7.61 -1.54
CA ILE A 225 12.56 6.35 -2.13
C ILE A 225 13.65 5.79 -1.22
N ASN A 226 13.42 4.60 -0.67
CA ASN A 226 14.42 3.91 0.14
C ASN A 226 15.49 3.31 -0.77
N VAL A 227 16.70 3.87 -0.72
CA VAL A 227 17.89 3.41 -1.45
C VAL A 227 18.90 2.81 -0.49
N GLN A 228 19.40 1.63 -0.79
CA GLN A 228 20.33 0.91 0.07
C GLN A 228 21.44 0.28 -0.76
N SER A 229 22.62 0.16 -0.18
CA SER A 229 23.68 -0.69 -0.72
C SER A 229 23.86 -1.93 0.14
N SER A 230 24.35 -3.01 -0.47
CA SER A 230 24.79 -4.19 0.27
C SER A 230 25.91 -3.85 1.25
N ALA A 231 25.94 -4.57 2.37
CA ALA A 231 26.92 -4.39 3.45
C ALA A 231 26.90 -2.98 4.09
N GLY A 232 25.88 -2.15 3.85
CA GLY A 232 25.73 -0.83 4.46
C GLY A 232 26.76 0.20 3.99
N THR A 233 27.32 0.01 2.78
CA THR A 233 28.27 0.95 2.18
C THR A 233 27.56 2.27 1.88
N GLU A 234 28.20 3.40 2.17
CA GLU A 234 27.57 4.70 2.00
C GLU A 234 27.26 4.98 0.51
N LEU A 235 26.02 5.43 0.26
CA LEU A 235 25.58 5.94 -1.04
C LEU A 235 25.54 7.46 -0.98
N THR A 236 25.97 8.10 -2.06
CA THR A 236 25.88 9.55 -2.22
C THR A 236 25.19 9.88 -3.55
N VAL A 237 24.63 11.08 -3.67
CA VAL A 237 24.22 11.60 -4.97
C VAL A 237 25.47 12.10 -5.69
N CYS A 238 25.69 11.66 -6.93
CA CYS A 238 26.88 12.03 -7.69
C CYS A 238 26.82 13.51 -8.11
N GLY A 239 27.84 14.28 -7.72
CA GLY A 239 28.00 15.68 -8.12
C GLY A 239 26.85 16.58 -7.62
N ASP A 240 26.72 17.75 -8.24
CA ASP A 240 25.64 18.69 -7.93
C ASP A 240 24.35 18.25 -8.65
N ASN A 241 23.44 17.60 -7.93
CA ASN A 241 22.11 17.28 -8.44
C ASN A 241 21.04 18.07 -7.67
N ALA A 242 20.75 19.29 -8.15
CA ALA A 242 19.81 20.20 -7.50
C ALA A 242 18.36 19.68 -7.39
N LYS A 243 18.02 18.56 -8.06
CA LYS A 243 16.69 17.94 -8.04
C LYS A 243 16.62 16.69 -7.17
N ALA A 244 17.70 16.28 -6.52
CA ALA A 244 17.74 15.05 -5.75
C ALA A 244 18.42 15.29 -4.41
N THR A 245 17.74 14.95 -3.33
CA THR A 245 18.28 15.02 -1.97
C THR A 245 18.31 13.62 -1.39
N LEU A 246 19.48 13.17 -0.94
CA LEU A 246 19.65 11.92 -0.22
C LEU A 246 20.00 12.22 1.24
N SER A 247 19.16 11.74 2.16
CA SER A 247 19.40 11.80 3.60
C SER A 247 19.35 10.39 4.16
N ALA A 248 20.48 9.91 4.69
CA ALA A 248 20.69 8.50 5.02
C ALA A 248 20.35 7.59 3.82
N ASN A 249 19.26 6.84 3.90
CA ASN A 249 18.79 5.93 2.84
C ASN A 249 17.52 6.45 2.14
N GLN A 250 17.10 7.69 2.40
CA GLN A 250 15.90 8.28 1.80
C GLN A 250 16.29 9.28 0.72
N LEU A 251 16.06 8.88 -0.54
CA LEU A 251 16.20 9.73 -1.70
C LEU A 251 14.85 10.39 -2.02
N THR A 252 14.83 11.72 -2.12
CA THR A 252 13.69 12.49 -2.61
C THR A 252 14.07 13.17 -3.92
N VAL A 253 13.21 13.06 -4.93
CA VAL A 253 13.43 13.66 -6.26
C VAL A 253 12.36 14.72 -6.54
N ASP A 254 12.78 15.90 -6.99
CA ASP A 254 11.88 17.00 -7.35
C ASP A 254 11.50 16.96 -8.83
N GLY A 255 10.20 17.06 -9.10
CA GLY A 255 9.64 17.07 -10.45
C GLY A 255 8.12 16.98 -10.48
N ARG A 256 7.57 16.79 -11.69
CA ARG A 256 6.13 16.63 -11.98
C ARG A 256 5.94 15.88 -13.31
N GLY A 257 4.81 15.17 -13.43
CA GLY A 257 4.34 14.54 -14.66
C GLY A 257 4.94 13.16 -14.92
N ASP A 258 4.63 12.61 -16.08
CA ASP A 258 5.01 11.24 -16.46
C ASP A 258 6.51 11.04 -16.71
N ALA A 259 7.20 12.05 -17.24
CA ALA A 259 8.59 11.91 -17.66
C ALA A 259 9.50 11.65 -16.45
N PRO A 260 10.30 10.57 -16.45
CA PRO A 260 11.19 10.26 -15.34
C PRO A 260 12.40 11.20 -15.30
N THR A 261 12.89 11.48 -14.09
CA THR A 261 14.15 12.18 -13.84
C THR A 261 15.24 11.15 -13.53
N ALA A 262 16.41 11.35 -14.15
CA ALA A 262 17.61 10.55 -13.89
C ALA A 262 18.40 11.12 -12.71
N VAL A 263 18.73 10.29 -11.74
CA VAL A 263 19.56 10.61 -10.58
C VAL A 263 20.74 9.64 -10.52
N ASP A 264 21.96 10.17 -10.59
CA ASP A 264 23.16 9.36 -10.45
C ASP A 264 23.51 9.19 -8.96
N LEU A 265 23.63 7.94 -8.51
CA LEU A 265 24.05 7.51 -7.18
C LEU A 265 25.46 6.93 -7.25
N CYS A 266 26.32 7.39 -6.34
CA CYS A 266 27.73 7.07 -6.28
C CYS A 266 28.00 6.11 -5.10
N LEU A 267 28.68 5.02 -5.40
CA LEU A 267 29.12 4.00 -4.44
C LEU A 267 30.63 3.82 -4.54
N THR A 268 31.34 3.91 -3.43
CA THR A 268 32.78 3.61 -3.38
C THR A 268 33.01 2.53 -2.32
N ALA A 269 33.51 1.38 -2.74
CA ALA A 269 33.82 0.27 -1.84
C ALA A 269 35.32 0.22 -1.53
N ALA A 270 35.68 0.06 -0.26
CA ALA A 270 37.07 -0.06 0.18
C ALA A 270 37.66 -1.48 -0.08
N ASP A 271 36.79 -2.48 -0.16
CA ASP A 271 37.16 -3.88 -0.29
C ASP A 271 36.71 -4.46 -1.64
N GLY A 272 37.33 -5.56 -2.04
CA GLY A 272 36.86 -6.35 -3.18
C GLY A 272 35.61 -7.16 -2.82
N GLY A 273 34.73 -7.37 -3.79
CA GLY A 273 33.48 -8.11 -3.61
C GLY A 273 32.38 -7.61 -4.55
N ASP A 274 31.24 -8.30 -4.52
CA ASP A 274 30.05 -7.88 -5.26
C ASP A 274 29.17 -7.01 -4.36
N TYR A 275 28.81 -5.83 -4.87
CA TYR A 275 27.95 -4.88 -4.19
C TYR A 275 26.69 -4.64 -5.02
N SER A 276 25.54 -4.61 -4.35
CA SER A 276 24.25 -4.29 -4.98
C SER A 276 23.71 -2.99 -4.42
N VAL A 277 23.12 -2.16 -5.28
CA VAL A 277 22.27 -1.03 -4.89
C VAL A 277 20.83 -1.43 -5.16
N THR A 278 19.96 -1.20 -4.19
CA THR A 278 18.52 -1.38 -4.32
C THR A 278 17.81 -0.05 -4.12
N ALA A 279 16.70 0.12 -4.82
CA ALA A 279 15.76 1.23 -4.64
C ALA A 279 14.36 0.64 -4.43
N SER A 280 13.59 1.21 -3.53
CA SER A 280 12.24 0.76 -3.21
C SER A 280 11.33 1.92 -2.83
N VAL A 281 10.08 1.89 -3.28
CA VAL A 281 9.09 2.94 -3.03
C VAL A 281 7.68 2.39 -3.15
N ILE A 282 6.77 2.92 -2.33
CA ILE A 282 5.34 2.67 -2.44
C ILE A 282 4.75 3.75 -3.37
N PRO A 283 4.31 3.39 -4.58
CA PRO A 283 3.56 4.31 -5.43
C PRO A 283 2.23 4.78 -4.83
N ASP A 284 1.78 5.97 -5.24
CA ASP A 284 0.37 6.33 -5.05
C ASP A 284 -0.48 5.50 -6.02
N SER A 285 -1.38 4.64 -5.52
CA SER A 285 -2.21 3.83 -6.42
C SER A 285 -3.63 3.67 -5.91
N VAL A 286 -4.59 3.69 -6.84
CA VAL A 286 -5.99 3.31 -6.57
C VAL A 286 -6.13 1.82 -6.26
N GLU A 287 -5.17 0.98 -6.65
CA GLU A 287 -5.22 -0.47 -6.41
C GLU A 287 -5.09 -0.85 -4.92
N ASN A 288 -4.51 0.06 -4.12
CA ASN A 288 -4.42 -0.09 -2.67
C ASN A 288 -5.70 0.38 -1.96
N LEU A 289 -6.70 0.87 -2.69
CA LEU A 289 -7.99 1.28 -2.15
C LEU A 289 -8.94 0.08 -2.11
N HIS A 290 -9.58 -0.12 -0.97
CA HIS A 290 -10.56 -1.17 -0.74
C HIS A 290 -11.85 -0.57 -0.24
N TRP A 291 -12.97 -1.08 -0.74
CA TRP A 291 -14.30 -0.59 -0.42
C TRP A 291 -15.07 -1.65 0.36
N ASN A 292 -15.81 -1.23 1.38
CA ASN A 292 -16.60 -2.15 2.20
C ASN A 292 -17.94 -1.51 2.58
N THR A 293 -19.00 -2.31 2.71
CA THR A 293 -20.32 -1.81 3.13
C THR A 293 -21.12 -2.90 3.84
N ALA A 294 -22.01 -2.52 4.75
CA ALA A 294 -22.94 -3.42 5.44
C ALA A 294 -24.33 -3.48 4.77
N GLY A 295 -24.55 -2.80 3.65
CA GLY A 295 -25.82 -2.77 2.93
C GLY A 295 -26.12 -1.42 2.30
N ALA A 296 -27.19 -1.36 1.49
CA ALA A 296 -27.54 -0.14 0.75
C ALA A 296 -28.02 1.03 1.63
N GLN A 297 -28.42 0.76 2.88
CA GLN A 297 -28.77 1.77 3.87
C GLN A 297 -27.55 2.35 4.61
N CYS A 298 -26.36 1.80 4.33
CA CYS A 298 -25.14 2.13 5.03
C CYS A 298 -24.14 2.84 4.11
N GLN A 299 -23.34 3.69 4.71
CA GLN A 299 -22.21 4.33 4.06
C GLN A 299 -21.24 3.29 3.48
N VAL A 300 -20.60 3.64 2.36
CA VAL A 300 -19.52 2.82 1.80
C VAL A 300 -18.19 3.31 2.37
N PHE A 301 -17.43 2.40 2.98
CA PHE A 301 -16.14 2.68 3.59
C PHE A 301 -14.99 2.45 2.63
N ALA A 302 -14.27 3.51 2.32
CA ALA A 302 -12.92 3.46 1.78
C ALA A 302 -11.92 3.11 2.89
N SER A 303 -11.20 2.03 2.69
CA SER A 303 -10.05 1.62 3.50
C SER A 303 -8.83 1.57 2.58
N PHE A 304 -7.68 2.02 3.08
CA PHE A 304 -6.43 1.95 2.33
C PHE A 304 -5.61 0.79 2.86
N ASP A 305 -4.99 -0.02 1.99
CA ASP A 305 -4.06 -1.06 2.45
C ASP A 305 -2.79 -0.44 3.02
N THR A 306 -2.87 -0.05 4.29
CA THR A 306 -1.73 0.43 5.08
C THR A 306 -0.76 -0.69 5.45
N VAL A 307 -1.14 -1.95 5.21
CA VAL A 307 -0.43 -3.12 5.73
C VAL A 307 0.38 -3.82 4.64
N ARG A 308 -0.10 -3.86 3.40
CA ARG A 308 0.61 -4.41 2.23
C ARG A 308 0.50 -3.50 1.00
N PRO A 309 0.99 -2.26 1.09
CA PRO A 309 1.05 -1.42 -0.09
C PRO A 309 1.89 -2.09 -1.17
N ALA A 310 1.41 -2.09 -2.42
CA ALA A 310 2.17 -2.60 -3.55
C ALA A 310 3.53 -1.88 -3.63
N LEU A 311 4.63 -2.62 -3.51
CA LEU A 311 5.99 -2.07 -3.50
C LEU A 311 6.61 -2.15 -4.89
N MET A 312 7.13 -1.04 -5.40
CA MET A 312 8.03 -1.03 -6.55
C MET A 312 9.47 -1.14 -6.08
N ASN A 313 10.25 -2.02 -6.69
CA ASN A 313 11.66 -2.23 -6.38
C ASN A 313 12.52 -2.32 -7.65
N ALA A 314 13.75 -1.80 -7.57
CA ALA A 314 14.76 -1.90 -8.61
C ALA A 314 16.12 -2.23 -7.97
N SER A 315 16.98 -2.93 -8.70
CA SER A 315 18.31 -3.30 -8.20
C SER A 315 19.34 -3.36 -9.32
N ALA A 316 20.56 -2.93 -9.03
CA ALA A 316 21.72 -3.09 -9.90
C ALA A 316 22.96 -3.43 -9.07
N SER A 317 23.94 -4.10 -9.67
CA SER A 317 25.13 -4.57 -8.95
C SER A 317 26.43 -4.23 -9.67
N VAL A 318 27.51 -4.10 -8.92
CA VAL A 318 28.88 -3.90 -9.41
C VAL A 318 29.85 -4.80 -8.64
N GLY A 319 30.83 -5.37 -9.34
CA GLY A 319 31.91 -6.12 -8.72
C GLY A 319 33.15 -5.25 -8.54
N TYR A 320 33.79 -5.34 -7.39
CA TYR A 320 35.10 -4.76 -7.09
C TYR A 320 36.13 -5.89 -7.04
N ALA A 321 37.14 -5.80 -7.91
CA ALA A 321 38.26 -6.73 -7.90
C ALA A 321 39.03 -6.58 -6.59
N ALA A 322 39.34 -7.73 -5.96
CA ALA A 322 40.22 -7.77 -4.81
C ALA A 322 41.59 -7.19 -5.16
N ALA A 323 42.21 -6.49 -4.20
CA ALA A 323 43.58 -6.04 -4.36
C ALA A 323 44.48 -7.26 -4.66
N PRO A 324 45.40 -7.18 -5.64
CA PRO A 324 46.31 -8.28 -5.90
C PRO A 324 47.09 -8.58 -4.62
N THR A 325 46.97 -9.82 -4.13
CA THR A 325 47.73 -10.26 -2.97
C THR A 325 49.21 -10.26 -3.36
N THR A 326 50.00 -9.34 -2.78
CA THR A 326 51.45 -9.38 -2.90
C THR A 326 51.93 -10.58 -2.09
N THR A 327 51.91 -11.76 -2.72
CA THR A 327 52.66 -12.91 -2.19
C THR A 327 54.12 -12.46 -2.16
N PRO A 328 54.80 -12.44 -0.98
CA PRO A 328 56.22 -12.15 -0.94
C PRO A 328 56.92 -13.11 -1.89
N ALA A 329 57.67 -12.58 -2.86
CA ALA A 329 58.47 -13.41 -3.73
C ALA A 329 59.47 -14.16 -2.86
N THR A 330 59.25 -15.46 -2.65
CA THR A 330 60.26 -16.34 -2.08
C THR A 330 61.44 -16.30 -3.04
N THR A 331 62.52 -15.66 -2.61
CA THR A 331 63.80 -15.62 -3.32
C THR A 331 64.39 -17.03 -3.31
N THR A 332 64.08 -17.84 -4.32
CA THR A 332 64.82 -19.07 -4.58
C THR A 332 66.26 -18.69 -4.97
N PRO A 333 67.28 -19.12 -4.21
CA PRO A 333 68.67 -18.87 -4.58
C PRO A 333 68.98 -19.51 -5.93
N ALA A 334 69.46 -18.69 -6.87
CA ALA A 334 69.89 -19.15 -8.19
C ALA A 334 71.07 -20.11 -8.04
N THR A 335 70.82 -21.40 -8.27
CA THR A 335 71.90 -22.40 -8.45
C THR A 335 72.31 -22.37 -9.91
N THR A 336 73.50 -21.85 -10.19
CA THR A 336 74.12 -21.82 -11.52
C THR A 336 74.46 -23.23 -11.98
N THR A 337 73.68 -23.76 -12.93
CA THR A 337 74.02 -24.99 -13.66
C THR A 337 74.56 -24.62 -15.05
N PRO A 338 75.74 -25.11 -15.47
CA PRO A 338 76.32 -24.79 -16.77
C PRO A 338 75.47 -25.28 -17.94
N ALA A 339 75.44 -24.45 -18.99
CA ALA A 339 74.75 -24.69 -20.24
C ALA A 339 75.20 -25.99 -20.92
N THR A 340 74.24 -26.83 -21.30
CA THR A 340 74.43 -27.90 -22.27
C THR A 340 73.52 -27.61 -23.46
N THR A 341 74.12 -27.38 -24.63
CA THR A 341 73.47 -27.12 -25.90
C THR A 341 73.02 -28.43 -26.54
N THR A 342 71.75 -28.54 -26.90
CA THR A 342 71.22 -29.60 -27.78
C THR A 342 70.06 -29.05 -28.64
N PRO A 343 69.87 -29.57 -29.87
CA PRO A 343 69.37 -28.79 -31.00
C PRO A 343 67.85 -28.69 -31.13
N ALA A 344 67.44 -27.67 -31.89
CA ALA A 344 66.07 -27.33 -32.25
C ALA A 344 65.29 -28.49 -32.90
N THR A 345 64.05 -28.68 -32.44
CA THR A 345 63.00 -29.47 -33.09
C THR A 345 62.07 -28.57 -33.93
N PRO A 346 61.54 -29.07 -35.05
CA PRO A 346 60.89 -28.26 -36.08
C PRO A 346 59.46 -27.86 -35.71
N VAL A 347 59.08 -26.68 -36.22
CA VAL A 347 57.73 -26.10 -36.19
C VAL A 347 56.73 -27.02 -36.90
N VAL A 348 55.62 -27.35 -36.24
CA VAL A 348 54.47 -28.06 -36.83
C VAL A 348 53.50 -27.02 -37.40
N PRO A 349 52.98 -27.19 -38.64
CA PRO A 349 52.10 -26.22 -39.27
C PRO A 349 50.68 -26.28 -38.69
N ILE A 350 50.07 -25.10 -38.55
CA ILE A 350 48.69 -24.85 -38.16
C ILE A 350 47.75 -25.49 -39.20
N VAL A 351 46.78 -26.28 -38.74
CA VAL A 351 45.68 -26.80 -39.56
C VAL A 351 44.49 -25.83 -39.47
N PRO A 352 43.93 -25.36 -40.59
CA PRO A 352 42.71 -24.56 -40.58
C PRO A 352 41.48 -25.48 -40.49
N ILE A 353 40.60 -25.22 -39.51
CA ILE A 353 39.29 -25.89 -39.44
C ILE A 353 38.18 -24.93 -39.90
N VAL A 354 37.28 -25.55 -40.66
CA VAL A 354 36.31 -25.08 -41.64
C VAL A 354 35.08 -24.40 -41.01
N PRO A 355 34.47 -23.38 -41.66
CA PRO A 355 33.17 -22.84 -41.28
C PRO A 355 32.03 -23.60 -41.98
N ILE A 356 31.04 -24.13 -41.24
CA ILE A 356 29.77 -24.63 -41.82
C ILE A 356 28.58 -24.26 -40.92
N VAL A 357 27.77 -23.24 -41.26
CA VAL A 357 26.49 -23.16 -42.06
C VAL A 357 25.20 -23.50 -41.24
N PRO A 358 23.96 -23.24 -41.70
CA PRO A 358 23.11 -22.08 -41.37
C PRO A 358 21.79 -22.40 -40.60
N ILE A 359 21.22 -21.32 -40.04
CA ILE A 359 19.80 -20.94 -39.87
C ILE A 359 18.71 -21.99 -40.18
N VAL A 360 17.86 -22.26 -39.18
CA VAL A 360 16.55 -22.92 -39.33
C VAL A 360 15.45 -21.87 -39.58
N PRO A 361 14.50 -22.10 -40.53
CA PRO A 361 13.45 -21.13 -40.83
C PRO A 361 12.36 -21.09 -39.75
N ILE A 362 11.86 -19.88 -39.52
CA ILE A 362 10.65 -19.54 -38.75
C ILE A 362 9.42 -20.12 -39.45
N VAL A 363 8.56 -20.80 -38.70
CA VAL A 363 7.23 -21.21 -39.17
C VAL A 363 6.26 -20.03 -39.02
N PRO A 364 5.49 -19.64 -40.05
CA PRO A 364 4.50 -18.57 -39.93
C PRO A 364 3.31 -19.01 -39.06
N ILE A 365 2.94 -18.16 -38.10
CA ILE A 365 1.67 -18.27 -37.37
C ILE A 365 0.54 -17.85 -38.33
N VAL A 366 -0.49 -18.69 -38.43
CA VAL A 366 -1.70 -18.45 -39.23
C VAL A 366 -2.53 -17.32 -38.60
N PRO A 367 -3.00 -16.33 -39.37
CA PRO A 367 -3.91 -15.31 -38.87
C PRO A 367 -5.25 -15.92 -38.45
N VAL A 368 -5.69 -15.60 -37.23
CA VAL A 368 -7.05 -15.86 -36.76
C VAL A 368 -8.03 -15.03 -37.59
N VAL A 369 -9.05 -15.70 -38.14
CA VAL A 369 -10.11 -15.10 -38.95
C VAL A 369 -10.97 -14.18 -38.08
N PRO A 370 -11.36 -12.98 -38.57
CA PRO A 370 -12.29 -12.11 -37.85
C PRO A 370 -13.64 -12.79 -37.63
N VAL A 371 -14.12 -12.79 -36.38
CA VAL A 371 -15.50 -13.14 -36.05
C VAL A 371 -16.42 -12.09 -36.65
N VAL A 372 -17.31 -12.53 -37.54
CA VAL A 372 -18.38 -11.71 -38.10
C VAL A 372 -19.42 -11.42 -37.00
N PRO A 373 -19.81 -10.16 -36.75
CA PRO A 373 -20.92 -9.86 -35.87
C PRO A 373 -22.22 -10.48 -36.38
N GLY A 374 -22.84 -11.32 -35.54
CA GLY A 374 -24.17 -11.88 -35.79
C GLY A 374 -25.22 -10.76 -35.89
N ALA A 375 -26.13 -10.90 -36.85
CA ALA A 375 -27.26 -10.00 -37.06
C ALA A 375 -28.18 -9.92 -35.82
N PRO A 376 -28.84 -8.78 -35.59
CA PRO A 376 -29.76 -8.62 -34.47
C PRO A 376 -30.99 -9.52 -34.64
N VAL A 377 -31.30 -10.29 -33.59
CA VAL A 377 -32.53 -11.08 -33.45
C VAL A 377 -33.71 -10.12 -33.16
N PRO A 378 -34.89 -10.28 -33.78
CA PRO A 378 -36.05 -9.45 -33.50
C PRO A 378 -36.59 -9.68 -32.09
N SER A 379 -36.83 -8.59 -31.36
CA SER A 379 -37.44 -8.59 -30.03
C SER A 379 -38.87 -9.15 -30.07
N GLN A 380 -39.12 -10.24 -29.35
CA GLN A 380 -40.47 -10.69 -29.00
C GLN A 380 -40.97 -9.97 -27.73
N PRO A 381 -42.29 -9.78 -27.57
CA PRO A 381 -42.87 -8.98 -26.49
C PRO A 381 -42.76 -9.65 -25.12
N VAL A 382 -42.55 -8.80 -24.11
CA VAL A 382 -42.41 -9.14 -22.68
C VAL A 382 -43.64 -9.88 -22.15
N ALA A 383 -43.42 -11.06 -21.58
CA ALA A 383 -44.39 -11.76 -20.75
C ALA A 383 -44.31 -11.28 -19.30
N THR A 384 -45.48 -11.07 -18.68
CA THR A 384 -45.68 -10.64 -17.29
C THR A 384 -45.01 -11.60 -16.28
N PRO A 385 -44.32 -11.12 -15.22
CA PRO A 385 -43.67 -12.01 -14.25
C PRO A 385 -44.69 -12.78 -13.39
N ALA A 386 -44.47 -14.10 -13.27
CA ALA A 386 -45.14 -14.95 -12.29
C ALA A 386 -44.37 -14.92 -10.94
N ALA A 387 -45.11 -14.99 -9.83
CA ALA A 387 -44.58 -14.96 -8.48
C ALA A 387 -43.64 -16.14 -8.17
N PRO A 388 -42.55 -15.94 -7.39
CA PRO A 388 -41.59 -17.00 -7.08
C PRO A 388 -42.12 -17.97 -6.00
N ALA A 389 -41.90 -19.26 -6.24
CA ALA A 389 -42.12 -20.35 -5.29
C ALA A 389 -40.91 -20.52 -4.33
N PRO A 390 -41.10 -21.04 -3.10
CA PRO A 390 -40.05 -21.13 -2.09
C PRO A 390 -38.99 -22.20 -2.42
N SER A 391 -37.71 -21.84 -2.24
CA SER A 391 -36.55 -22.71 -2.48
C SER A 391 -36.29 -23.67 -1.31
N ALA A 392 -36.06 -24.95 -1.62
CA ALA A 392 -35.66 -25.98 -0.67
C ALA A 392 -34.14 -25.95 -0.36
N PRO A 393 -33.68 -26.43 0.82
CA PRO A 393 -32.28 -26.35 1.23
C PRO A 393 -31.36 -27.32 0.46
N LYS A 394 -30.13 -26.87 0.16
CA LYS A 394 -29.09 -27.64 -0.55
C LYS A 394 -28.30 -28.53 0.43
N GLN A 395 -28.01 -29.76 0.00
CA GLN A 395 -27.40 -30.83 0.78
C GLN A 395 -25.88 -30.64 1.00
N ALA A 396 -25.38 -30.99 2.19
CA ALA A 396 -23.98 -30.86 2.59
C ALA A 396 -23.05 -31.85 1.85
N THR A 397 -21.94 -31.34 1.32
CA THR A 397 -20.84 -32.14 0.78
C THR A 397 -19.87 -32.57 1.89
N GLY A 398 -19.52 -33.86 1.92
CA GLY A 398 -18.77 -34.51 2.99
C GLY A 398 -17.29 -34.12 3.15
N PRO A 399 -16.60 -34.68 4.15
CA PRO A 399 -15.29 -34.20 4.61
C PRO A 399 -14.13 -34.70 3.73
N ARG A 400 -13.12 -33.83 3.54
CA ARG A 400 -11.87 -34.14 2.81
C ARG A 400 -10.70 -34.38 3.79
N PRO A 401 -9.71 -35.24 3.46
CA PRO A 401 -8.80 -35.87 4.43
C PRO A 401 -7.74 -34.97 5.07
N VAL A 402 -7.34 -35.38 6.27
CA VAL A 402 -6.28 -34.85 7.14
C VAL A 402 -4.86 -35.22 6.68
N ALA A 403 -3.96 -34.24 6.71
CA ALA A 403 -2.50 -34.36 6.62
C ALA A 403 -1.92 -32.96 6.95
N ILE A 404 -0.83 -32.71 7.69
CA ILE A 404 0.21 -33.50 8.37
C ILE A 404 0.67 -32.65 9.57
N ASP A 405 0.96 -33.33 10.67
CA ASP A 405 1.51 -32.81 11.93
C ASP A 405 2.90 -32.17 11.72
N GLY A 406 3.06 -30.94 12.21
CA GLY A 406 4.24 -30.11 12.04
C GLY A 406 4.58 -29.37 13.32
N GLY A 407 4.90 -30.12 14.37
CA GLY A 407 6.02 -29.87 15.29
C GLY A 407 6.24 -28.44 15.79
N ALA A 408 5.89 -28.26 17.07
CA ALA A 408 6.18 -27.12 17.91
C ALA A 408 7.61 -26.56 17.82
N ALA A 409 7.70 -25.23 17.86
CA ALA A 409 8.86 -24.52 18.41
C ALA A 409 8.34 -23.53 19.46
N GLU A 410 8.47 -23.92 20.73
CA GLU A 410 8.42 -23.03 21.87
C GLU A 410 9.51 -21.96 21.74
N GLN A 411 9.16 -20.68 21.83
CA GLN A 411 10.06 -19.70 22.42
C GLN A 411 9.31 -18.84 23.44
N ASN A 412 9.81 -19.01 24.64
CA ASN A 412 9.42 -18.42 25.90
C ASN A 412 10.15 -17.08 26.08
N SER A 413 9.60 -16.23 26.96
CA SER A 413 10.21 -14.99 27.50
C SER A 413 10.06 -13.75 26.62
N GLY A 414 9.75 -12.56 27.14
CA GLY A 414 9.77 -12.14 28.52
C GLY A 414 9.19 -10.73 28.64
N ARG A 415 8.39 -10.60 29.69
CA ARG A 415 7.69 -9.43 30.20
C ARG A 415 8.70 -8.35 30.62
N ASN A 416 8.53 -7.11 30.16
CA ASN A 416 9.07 -5.94 30.86
C ASN A 416 8.02 -4.84 30.92
N VAL A 417 7.71 -4.49 32.16
CA VAL A 417 6.81 -3.45 32.64
C VAL A 417 7.62 -2.16 32.81
N ALA A 418 7.14 -1.04 32.30
CA ALA A 418 7.46 0.30 32.79
C ALA A 418 6.35 1.25 32.32
N VAL A 419 5.35 1.50 33.18
CA VAL A 419 5.24 2.66 34.08
C VAL A 419 4.86 3.94 33.34
N ALA A 420 3.60 4.31 33.57
CA ALA A 420 2.92 5.51 33.13
C ALA A 420 3.52 6.79 33.73
N VAL A 421 3.49 7.88 32.95
CA VAL A 421 3.43 9.24 33.47
C VAL A 421 2.29 9.96 32.77
N THR A 422 1.25 10.19 33.54
CA THR A 422 0.07 11.01 33.28
C THR A 422 0.44 12.48 33.06
N GLY A 423 -0.12 13.10 32.03
CA GLY A 423 -0.13 14.55 31.84
C GLY A 423 -1.45 14.99 31.21
N LEU A 424 -2.38 15.43 32.07
CA LEU A 424 -3.67 16.03 31.70
C LEU A 424 -3.48 17.31 30.87
N GLY A 425 -4.28 17.47 29.81
CA GLY A 425 -4.47 18.72 29.08
C GLY A 425 -5.88 18.79 28.48
N LEU A 426 -6.84 19.23 29.27
CA LEU A 426 -8.23 19.51 28.88
C LEU A 426 -8.30 20.80 28.05
N VAL A 427 -8.84 20.74 26.83
CA VAL A 427 -9.52 21.86 26.16
C VAL A 427 -10.75 21.32 25.45
N GLY A 428 -11.93 21.57 26.03
CA GLY A 428 -13.22 21.28 25.40
C GLY A 428 -13.72 22.48 24.58
N MET A 429 -14.26 22.22 23.40
CA MET A 429 -15.17 23.14 22.71
C MET A 429 -16.58 22.55 22.71
N ALA A 430 -17.48 23.23 23.43
CA ALA A 430 -18.90 22.98 23.41
C ALA A 430 -19.57 23.90 22.38
N ALA A 431 -20.27 23.32 21.41
CA ALA A 431 -21.23 24.04 20.58
C ALA A 431 -22.62 23.95 21.24
N ALA A 432 -23.03 25.02 21.91
CA ALA A 432 -24.36 25.17 22.48
C ALA A 432 -25.31 25.82 21.46
N GLY A 433 -26.30 25.07 20.97
CA GLY A 433 -27.48 25.60 20.30
C GLY A 433 -28.67 25.63 21.26
N ALA A 434 -28.98 26.79 21.83
CA ALA A 434 -30.23 27.00 22.58
C ALA A 434 -30.96 28.23 22.04
N VAL A 435 -32.04 27.97 21.30
CA VAL A 435 -32.98 28.96 20.78
C VAL A 435 -33.84 29.50 21.94
N ALA A 436 -33.74 30.80 22.23
CA ALA A 436 -34.62 31.48 23.17
C ALA A 436 -35.65 32.35 22.41
N LEU A 437 -36.90 31.88 22.36
CA LEU A 437 -38.07 32.62 21.92
C LEU A 437 -38.39 33.77 22.90
N ARG A 438 -38.23 35.03 22.45
CA ARG A 438 -38.72 36.22 23.16
C ARG A 438 -40.12 36.61 22.65
N ARG A 439 -41.15 36.36 23.46
CA ARG A 439 -42.48 36.99 23.30
C ARG A 439 -42.39 38.48 23.63
N LYS A 440 -42.73 39.35 22.68
CA LYS A 440 -43.02 40.78 22.94
C LYS A 440 -44.47 40.92 23.39
N ARG A 441 -44.66 41.59 24.54
CA ARG A 441 -45.89 42.33 24.88
C ARG A 441 -45.58 43.80 24.71
N SER A 442 -46.29 44.44 23.79
CA SER A 442 -46.88 45.79 23.85
C SER A 442 -47.61 46.04 22.55
#